data_AF-A0A9W9UI46-F1
#
_entry.id   AF-A0A9W9UI46-F1
#
_cell.length_a   1.000
_cell.length_b   1.000
_cell.length_c   1.000
_cell.angle_alpha   90.00
_cell.angle_beta   90.00
_cell.angle_gamma   90.00
#
_symmetry.space_group_name_H-M   'P 1'
#
loop_
_entity.id
_entity.type
_entity.pdbx_description
1 polymer ?
#
loop_
_entity_poly.entity_id
_entity_poly.type
_entity_poly.pdbx_seq_one_letter_code
_entity_poly.pdbx_strand_id
1 'polypeptide(L)'
;MHLRIVTYAILLGTSVLAAAQVQAPEVSRRAIKCACSGIAGNTRSACRSSGGDFNEGGCGFSGCCLYAGNEQTNFIEFCQALGFGFRRCDDCHAC
;
A
#
# COMPACT_ATOMS: atom_id res chain seq x y z
N MET A 1 -52.22 -36.85 41.94
CA MET A 1 -52.11 -35.65 42.80
C MET A 1 -50.98 -34.78 42.26
N HIS A 2 -51.29 -33.52 41.96
CA HIS A 2 -50.44 -32.34 41.74
C HIS A 2 -49.36 -32.31 40.63
N LEU A 3 -49.84 -31.87 39.46
CA LEU A 3 -49.36 -30.74 38.65
C LEU A 3 -48.36 -29.76 39.32
N ARG A 4 -47.24 -29.44 38.65
CA ARG A 4 -46.70 -28.07 38.54
C ARG A 4 -46.02 -27.82 37.19
N ILE A 5 -46.39 -26.66 36.66
CA ILE A 5 -46.09 -26.03 35.37
C ILE A 5 -44.83 -25.14 35.52
N VAL A 6 -44.33 -24.63 34.39
CA VAL A 6 -43.61 -23.35 34.15
C VAL A 6 -42.22 -23.59 33.53
N THR A 7 -42.10 -23.63 32.20
CA THR A 7 -41.86 -22.50 31.26
C THR A 7 -40.47 -21.89 31.44
N TYR A 8 -39.59 -21.98 30.44
CA TYR A 8 -38.85 -20.84 29.85
C TYR A 8 -38.21 -21.28 28.54
N ALA A 9 -38.81 -20.81 27.44
CA ALA A 9 -38.15 -20.72 26.14
C ALA A 9 -37.00 -19.71 26.28
N ILE A 10 -35.77 -20.16 26.00
CA ILE A 10 -34.67 -19.25 25.68
C ILE A 10 -34.21 -19.62 24.28
N LEU A 11 -34.88 -18.96 23.33
CA LEU A 11 -34.34 -18.64 22.01
C LEU A 11 -33.08 -17.80 22.20
N LEU A 12 -31.91 -18.36 21.94
CA LEU A 12 -30.76 -17.59 21.52
C LEU A 12 -30.12 -18.32 20.34
N GLY A 13 -30.59 -17.95 19.15
CA GLY A 13 -29.96 -18.28 17.90
C GLY A 13 -28.53 -17.73 17.91
N THR A 14 -27.56 -18.62 17.93
CA THR A 14 -26.18 -18.29 17.60
C THR A 14 -26.05 -18.37 16.09
N SER A 15 -26.61 -17.36 15.41
CA SER A 15 -26.19 -17.04 14.05
C SER A 15 -24.74 -16.59 14.15
N VAL A 16 -23.82 -17.53 13.97
CA VAL A 16 -22.40 -17.24 13.84
C VAL A 16 -22.29 -16.41 12.57
N LEU A 17 -22.23 -15.08 12.71
CA LEU A 17 -21.82 -14.22 11.61
C LEU A 17 -20.40 -14.67 11.26
N ALA A 18 -20.28 -15.45 10.18
CA ALA A 18 -19.03 -15.66 9.52
C ALA A 18 -18.51 -14.28 9.10
N ALA A 19 -17.60 -13.72 9.89
CA ALA A 19 -16.79 -12.61 9.45
C ALA A 19 -16.03 -13.11 8.23
N ALA A 20 -16.51 -12.73 7.05
CA ALA A 20 -15.76 -12.80 5.82
C ALA A 20 -14.50 -11.96 6.06
N GLN A 21 -13.42 -12.64 6.41
CA GLN A 21 -12.09 -12.07 6.49
C GLN A 21 -11.70 -11.69 5.07
N VAL A 22 -12.07 -10.47 4.69
CA VAL A 22 -11.44 -9.76 3.57
C VAL A 22 -9.99 -9.61 4.01
N GLN A 23 -9.17 -10.57 3.61
CA GLN A 23 -7.73 -10.45 3.67
C GLN A 23 -7.43 -9.19 2.87
N ALA A 24 -7.15 -8.09 3.58
CA ALA A 24 -6.60 -6.90 2.95
C ALA A 24 -5.42 -7.40 2.10
N PRO A 25 -5.31 -6.99 0.83
CA PRO A 25 -4.22 -7.45 0.00
C PRO A 25 -2.93 -7.15 0.76
N GLU A 26 -2.16 -8.20 1.08
CA GLU A 26 -0.80 -8.01 1.58
C GLU A 26 -0.10 -7.20 0.50
N VAL A 27 0.05 -5.90 0.76
CA VAL A 27 0.84 -5.02 -0.09
C VAL A 27 2.24 -5.58 0.02
N SER A 28 2.60 -6.41 -0.95
CA SER A 28 3.94 -6.93 -1.10
C SER A 28 4.85 -5.72 -1.05
N ARG A 29 5.57 -5.53 0.06
CA ARG A 29 6.49 -4.41 0.30
C ARG A 29 7.75 -4.61 -0.54
N ARG A 30 7.57 -4.83 -1.84
CA ARG A 30 8.65 -4.82 -2.79
C ARG A 30 9.06 -3.36 -2.96
N ALA A 31 10.19 -3.02 -2.35
CA ALA A 31 10.83 -1.75 -2.58
C ALA A 31 11.28 -1.69 -4.05
N ILE A 32 10.94 -0.60 -4.71
CA ILE A 32 11.28 -0.31 -6.10
C ILE A 32 11.89 1.08 -6.18
N LYS A 33 12.79 1.29 -7.13
CA LYS A 33 13.37 2.60 -7.37
C LYS A 33 12.71 3.27 -8.56
N CYS A 34 12.13 4.44 -8.35
CA CYS A 34 11.47 5.24 -9.38
C CYS A 34 12.15 6.60 -9.57
N ALA A 35 12.19 7.12 -10.79
CA ALA A 35 12.67 8.46 -11.08
C ALA A 35 11.78 9.15 -12.10
N CYS A 36 11.54 10.45 -11.97
CA CYS A 36 10.94 11.22 -13.05
C CYS A 36 11.94 11.33 -14.21
N SER A 37 11.44 11.23 -15.44
CA SER A 37 12.24 11.42 -16.65
C SER A 37 12.53 12.91 -16.80
N GLY A 38 13.66 13.36 -16.28
CA GLY A 38 14.03 14.78 -16.24
C GLY A 38 15.16 15.05 -15.24
N ILE A 39 15.14 16.22 -14.63
CA ILE A 39 16.16 16.68 -13.69
C ILE A 39 15.97 15.97 -12.33
N ALA A 40 17.06 15.60 -11.67
CA ALA A 40 17.06 14.92 -10.37
C ALA A 40 16.24 15.66 -9.29
N GLY A 41 16.11 16.99 -9.39
CA GLY A 41 15.31 17.81 -8.48
C GLY A 41 13.82 17.41 -8.44
N ASN A 42 13.22 17.10 -9.59
CA ASN A 42 11.80 16.72 -9.67
C ASN A 42 11.56 15.37 -9.00
N THR A 43 12.46 14.43 -9.24
CA THR A 43 12.46 13.11 -8.59
C THR A 43 12.59 13.25 -7.07
N ARG A 44 13.43 14.17 -6.57
CA ARG A 44 13.59 14.41 -5.13
C ARG A 44 12.33 15.01 -4.50
N SER A 45 11.66 15.93 -5.17
CA SER A 45 10.38 16.49 -4.72
C SER A 45 9.29 15.41 -4.70
N ALA A 46 9.16 14.64 -5.79
CA ALA A 46 8.22 13.52 -5.87
C ALA A 46 8.47 12.51 -4.74
N CYS A 47 9.73 12.18 -4.47
CA CYS A 47 10.10 11.25 -3.42
C CYS A 47 9.62 11.67 -2.03
N ARG A 48 9.83 12.95 -1.69
CA ARG A 48 9.34 13.54 -0.43
C ARG A 48 7.82 13.51 -0.32
N SER A 49 7.11 13.73 -1.41
CA SER A 49 5.64 13.71 -1.43
C SER A 49 5.06 12.29 -1.35
N SER A 50 5.76 11.30 -1.89
CA SER A 50 5.32 9.91 -1.92
C SER A 50 5.70 9.11 -0.66
N GLY A 51 6.50 9.69 0.24
CA GLY A 51 6.94 9.05 1.49
C GLY A 51 8.09 8.06 1.32
N GLY A 52 8.85 8.15 0.22
CA GLY A 52 9.98 7.28 -0.04
C GLY A 52 11.33 7.92 0.26
N ASP A 53 12.38 7.12 0.04
CA ASP A 53 13.76 7.48 0.36
C ASP A 53 14.59 7.73 -0.90
N PHE A 54 15.19 8.91 -0.99
CA PHE A 54 15.95 9.28 -2.18
C PHE A 54 17.33 8.61 -2.16
N ASN A 55 17.59 7.79 -3.17
CA ASN A 55 18.82 7.04 -3.33
C ASN A 55 19.55 7.43 -4.63
N GLU A 56 20.80 7.89 -4.49
CA GLU A 56 21.63 8.31 -5.62
C GLU A 56 22.30 7.15 -6.37
N GLY A 57 22.44 5.97 -5.75
CA GLY A 57 23.13 4.79 -6.30
C GLY A 57 22.20 3.65 -6.72
N GLY A 58 22.70 2.76 -7.61
CA GLY A 58 21.91 1.68 -8.20
C GLY A 58 21.18 2.10 -9.48
N CYS A 59 20.90 1.14 -10.36
CA CYS A 59 20.20 1.28 -11.66
C CYS A 59 20.71 2.30 -12.68
N GLY A 60 21.85 2.95 -12.44
CA GLY A 60 22.41 3.95 -13.36
C GLY A 60 21.65 5.29 -13.37
N PHE A 61 20.78 5.53 -12.37
CA PHE A 61 20.13 6.83 -12.17
C PHE A 61 19.81 7.06 -10.69
N SER A 62 19.83 8.33 -10.25
CA SER A 62 19.32 8.71 -8.93
C SER A 62 17.79 8.69 -8.92
N GLY A 63 17.20 8.14 -7.87
CA GLY A 63 15.77 7.83 -7.82
C GLY A 63 15.24 7.72 -6.39
N CYS A 64 13.93 7.63 -6.26
CA CYS A 64 13.23 7.38 -5.02
C CYS A 64 12.96 5.89 -4.84
N CYS A 65 13.39 5.34 -3.72
CA CYS A 65 12.96 4.04 -3.23
C CYS A 65 11.56 4.16 -2.63
N LEU A 66 10.61 3.40 -3.16
CA LEU A 66 9.20 3.41 -2.77
C LEU A 66 8.70 1.97 -2.65
N TYR A 67 7.72 1.72 -1.79
CA TYR A 67 7.01 0.46 -1.81
C TYR A 67 6.06 0.40 -3.02
N ALA A 68 6.06 -0.75 -3.70
CA ALA A 68 5.12 -1.01 -4.78
C ALA A 68 3.66 -0.85 -4.29
N GLY A 69 2.78 -0.40 -5.18
CA GLY A 69 1.39 -0.07 -4.86
C GLY A 69 1.20 1.44 -4.72
N ASN A 70 0.66 1.90 -3.59
CA ASN A 70 0.19 3.28 -3.46
C ASN A 70 1.31 4.33 -3.58
N GLU A 71 2.47 4.09 -2.98
CA GLU A 71 3.59 5.04 -3.04
C GLU A 71 4.15 5.18 -4.47
N GLN A 72 4.27 4.04 -5.17
CA GLN A 72 4.59 4.01 -6.58
C GLN A 72 3.57 4.80 -7.43
N THR A 73 2.28 4.56 -7.23
CA THR A 73 1.22 5.23 -7.98
C THR A 73 1.27 6.73 -7.75
N ASN A 74 1.36 7.17 -6.49
CA ASN A 74 1.48 8.59 -6.13
C ASN A 74 2.72 9.24 -6.79
N PHE A 75 3.84 8.52 -6.83
CA PHE A 75 5.05 9.01 -7.49
C PHE A 75 4.87 9.18 -9.00
N ILE A 76 4.26 8.18 -9.66
CA ILE A 76 3.99 8.23 -11.10
C ILE A 76 3.05 9.39 -11.44
N GLU A 77 1.95 9.53 -10.69
CA GLU A 77 0.99 10.62 -10.85
C GLU A 77 1.67 11.99 -10.68
N PHE A 78 2.57 12.12 -9.71
CA PHE A 78 3.31 13.36 -9.51
C PHE A 78 4.26 13.68 -10.68
N CYS A 79 5.03 12.70 -11.18
CA CYS A 79 5.87 12.93 -12.36
C CYS A 79 5.04 13.34 -13.58
N GLN A 80 3.88 12.70 -13.78
CA GLN A 80 2.96 13.01 -14.88
C GLN A 80 2.34 14.40 -14.72
N ALA A 81 1.93 14.79 -13.52
CA ALA A 81 1.39 16.13 -13.23
C ALA A 81 2.40 17.25 -13.52
N LEU A 82 3.69 16.96 -13.38
CA LEU A 82 4.78 17.87 -13.75
C LEU A 82 5.12 17.83 -15.26
N GLY A 83 4.46 16.99 -16.06
CA GLY A 83 4.69 16.85 -17.50
C GLY A 83 5.87 15.94 -17.86
N PHE A 84 6.34 15.11 -16.94
CA PHE A 84 7.46 14.19 -17.17
C PHE A 84 7.01 12.73 -17.20
N GLY A 85 7.71 11.92 -17.99
CA GLY A 85 7.61 10.46 -17.87
C GLY A 85 8.23 9.95 -16.57
N PHE A 86 8.31 8.63 -16.40
CA PHE A 86 8.98 8.01 -15.25
C PHE A 86 9.84 6.82 -15.70
N ARG A 87 10.84 6.51 -14.89
CA ARG A 87 11.70 5.33 -14.98
C ARG A 87 11.54 4.53 -13.71
N ARG A 88 11.57 3.20 -13.82
CA ARG A 88 11.51 2.29 -12.68
C ARG A 88 12.65 1.29 -12.79
N CYS A 89 13.15 0.84 -11.64
CA CYS A 89 13.90 -0.38 -11.54
C CYS A 89 13.60 -1.07 -10.21
N ASP A 90 13.96 -2.34 -10.12
CA ASP A 90 13.68 -3.17 -8.94
C ASP A 90 14.89 -3.25 -7.99
N ASP A 91 15.96 -2.49 -8.24
CA ASP A 91 17.14 -2.39 -7.38
C ASP A 91 16.88 -1.34 -6.30
N CYS A 92 16.10 -1.74 -5.30
CA CYS A 92 15.97 -1.01 -4.07
C CYS A 92 15.85 -1.99 -2.91
N HIS A 93 16.87 -2.05 -2.06
CA HIS A 93 16.92 -3.03 -0.97
C HIS A 93 16.06 -2.62 0.24
N ALA A 94 15.90 -1.32 0.47
CA ALA A 94 15.04 -0.73 1.48
C ALA A 94 14.63 0.70 1.08
N CYS A 95 13.42 1.08 1.46
CA CYS A 95 12.96 2.48 1.51
C CYS A 95 13.26 2.96 2.93
#